data_AF-A0A0T5Z7T9-F1
#
_entry.id   AF-A0A0T5Z7T9-F1
#
_cell.length_a   1.000
_cell.length_b   1.000
_cell.length_c   1.000
_cell.angle_alpha   90.00
_cell.angle_beta   90.00
_cell.angle_gamma   90.00
#
_symmetry.space_group_name_H-M   'P 1'
#
loop_
_entity.id
_entity.type
_entity.pdbx_description
1 polymer ?
#
loop_
_entity_poly.entity_id
_entity_poly.type
_entity_poly.pdbx_seq_one_letter_code
_entity_poly.pdbx_strand_id
1 'polypeptide(L)'
;MIQAYNRVENRWQWEIHPNLKVYLELTSAPFDERGIAQQIAQQRHYYLSHVDSFVDNIHHFVEALELDAEAQNRQLRLIQLVALMLTLFVALVSIYLTKRTVLNPLKDLLVCARAARRGDFSVRSHHSSEDELGQLGDAFNVMAADLSKLYEGLEARVREKTLNLERSN
;
A
#
# COMPACT_ATOMS: atom_id res chain seq x y z
N MET A 1 12.46 -27.51 -8.28
CA MET A 1 12.03 -27.28 -9.68
C MET A 1 13.01 -27.77 -10.74
N ILE A 2 14.23 -27.22 -10.86
CA ILE A 2 15.19 -27.54 -11.95
C ILE A 2 15.47 -29.05 -12.07
N GLN A 3 15.63 -29.74 -10.94
CA GLN A 3 15.89 -31.20 -10.94
C GLN A 3 14.68 -32.04 -11.40
N ALA A 4 13.46 -31.57 -11.15
CA ALA A 4 12.24 -32.29 -11.52
C ALA A 4 11.91 -32.07 -13.01
N TYR A 5 12.09 -30.83 -13.50
CA TYR A 5 12.03 -30.51 -14.92
C TYR A 5 13.03 -31.35 -15.74
N ASN A 6 14.31 -31.35 -15.32
CA ASN A 6 15.34 -32.14 -16.00
C ASN A 6 15.04 -33.64 -15.99
N ARG A 7 14.33 -34.15 -14.97
CA ARG A 7 13.97 -35.57 -14.89
C ARG A 7 12.89 -35.94 -15.92
N VAL A 8 11.85 -35.12 -16.05
CA VAL A 8 10.79 -35.31 -17.05
C VAL A 8 11.37 -35.19 -18.46
N GLU A 9 12.18 -34.17 -18.71
CA GLU A 9 12.79 -33.95 -20.02
C GLU A 9 13.74 -35.10 -20.43
N ASN A 10 14.61 -35.55 -19.52
CA ASN A 10 15.51 -36.66 -19.80
C ASN A 10 14.75 -37.98 -20.05
N ARG A 11 13.73 -38.31 -19.24
CA ARG A 11 12.96 -39.54 -19.44
C ARG A 11 12.15 -39.51 -20.74
N TRP A 12 11.62 -38.35 -21.13
CA TRP A 12 10.96 -38.20 -22.43
C TRP A 12 11.91 -38.52 -23.59
N GLN A 13 13.10 -37.92 -23.58
CA GLN A 13 14.11 -38.08 -24.64
C GLN A 13 14.67 -39.50 -24.72
N TRP A 14 14.97 -40.12 -23.58
CA TRP A 14 15.73 -41.38 -23.52
C TRP A 14 14.92 -42.64 -23.28
N GLU A 15 13.69 -42.54 -22.74
CA GLU A 15 12.86 -43.71 -22.43
C GLU A 15 11.56 -43.71 -23.22
N ILE A 16 10.75 -42.65 -23.16
CA ILE A 16 9.38 -42.70 -23.70
C ILE A 16 9.35 -42.56 -25.22
N HIS A 17 10.05 -41.56 -25.77
CA HIS A 17 10.05 -41.30 -27.20
C HIS A 17 10.68 -42.44 -28.03
N PRO A 18 11.81 -43.06 -27.62
CA PRO A 18 12.36 -44.22 -28.34
C PRO A 18 11.44 -45.44 -28.29
N ASN A 19 10.86 -45.76 -27.13
CA ASN A 19 9.97 -46.91 -26.99
C ASN A 19 8.64 -46.74 -27.76
N LEU A 20 8.14 -45.49 -27.88
CA LEU A 20 6.98 -45.18 -28.71
C LEU A 20 7.25 -45.47 -30.20
N LYS A 21 8.43 -45.09 -30.71
CA LYS A 21 8.81 -45.38 -32.11
C LYS A 21 8.84 -46.88 -32.37
N VAL A 22 9.46 -47.65 -31.47
CA VAL A 22 9.50 -49.11 -31.56
C VAL A 22 8.09 -49.69 -31.54
N TYR A 23 7.22 -49.24 -30.64
CA TYR A 23 5.83 -49.70 -30.58
C TYR A 23 5.05 -49.39 -31.87
N LEU A 24 5.18 -48.17 -32.41
CA LEU A 24 4.53 -47.76 -33.67
C LEU A 24 5.05 -48.56 -34.88
N GLU A 25 6.34 -48.83 -34.95
CA GLU A 25 6.97 -49.66 -35.99
C GLU A 25 6.45 -51.11 -35.92
N LEU A 26 6.36 -51.71 -34.73
CA LEU A 26 5.79 -53.06 -34.58
C LEU A 26 4.32 -53.13 -34.97
N THR A 27 3.52 -52.10 -34.67
CA THR A 27 2.08 -52.07 -35.00
C THR A 27 1.78 -51.73 -36.46
N SER A 28 2.75 -51.21 -37.22
CA SER A 28 2.61 -50.84 -38.63
C SER A 28 3.12 -51.91 -39.61
N ALA A 29 3.75 -52.98 -39.12
CA ALA A 29 4.19 -54.12 -39.92
C ALA A 29 2.98 -54.95 -40.46
N PRO A 30 3.08 -55.57 -41.66
CA PRO A 30 2.01 -56.40 -42.21
C PRO A 30 1.66 -57.56 -41.26
N PHE A 31 0.35 -57.72 -40.98
CA PHE A 31 -0.18 -58.79 -40.12
C PHE A 31 -0.10 -60.15 -40.83
N ASP A 32 1.09 -60.75 -40.89
CA ASP A 32 1.24 -62.19 -41.11
C ASP A 32 2.06 -62.76 -39.95
N GLU A 33 1.66 -63.94 -39.47
CA GLU A 33 2.19 -64.67 -38.31
C GLU A 33 1.68 -64.32 -36.90
N ARG A 34 1.16 -65.37 -36.24
CA ARG A 34 0.74 -65.41 -34.82
C ARG A 34 1.84 -65.01 -33.83
N GLY A 35 3.12 -64.99 -34.26
CA GLY A 35 4.27 -64.56 -33.45
C GLY A 35 4.33 -63.05 -33.23
N ILE A 36 3.95 -62.24 -34.22
CA ILE A 36 3.96 -60.77 -34.12
C ILE A 36 2.89 -60.29 -33.12
N ALA A 37 1.73 -60.93 -33.08
CA ALA A 37 0.66 -60.60 -32.12
C ALA A 37 1.10 -60.79 -30.66
N GLN A 38 1.88 -61.84 -30.36
CA GLN A 38 2.41 -62.09 -29.02
C GLN A 38 3.53 -61.10 -28.65
N GLN A 39 4.40 -60.74 -29.61
CA GLN A 39 5.41 -59.70 -29.43
C GLN A 39 4.79 -58.31 -29.21
N ILE A 40 3.76 -57.94 -29.98
CA ILE A 40 3.03 -56.68 -29.79
C ILE A 40 2.36 -56.65 -28.41
N ALA A 41 1.75 -57.76 -27.97
CA ALA A 41 1.13 -57.82 -26.65
C ALA A 41 2.15 -57.64 -25.50
N GLN A 42 3.33 -58.25 -25.60
CA GLN A 42 4.40 -58.09 -24.62
C GLN A 42 4.99 -56.68 -24.63
N GLN A 43 5.26 -56.14 -25.82
CA GLN A 43 5.81 -54.79 -26.00
C GLN A 43 4.80 -53.71 -25.57
N ARG A 44 3.50 -53.95 -25.77
CA ARG A 44 2.42 -53.10 -25.26
C ARG A 44 2.45 -53.02 -23.74
N HIS A 45 2.59 -54.15 -23.06
CA HIS A 45 2.60 -54.17 -21.60
C HIS A 45 3.84 -53.42 -21.05
N TYR A 46 5.00 -53.63 -21.67
CA TYR A 46 6.22 -52.90 -21.36
C TYR A 46 6.09 -51.39 -21.60
N TYR A 47 5.51 -51.00 -22.74
CA TYR A 47 5.31 -49.58 -23.06
C TYR A 47 4.33 -48.90 -22.10
N LEU A 48 3.17 -49.53 -21.83
CA LEU A 48 2.16 -48.98 -20.92
C LEU A 48 2.72 -48.80 -19.50
N SER A 49 3.48 -49.76 -18.97
CA SER A 49 4.08 -49.61 -17.63
C SER A 49 5.10 -48.46 -17.54
N HIS A 50 5.86 -48.21 -18.62
CA HIS A 50 6.80 -47.09 -18.66
C HIS A 50 6.10 -45.75 -18.81
N VAL A 51 5.01 -45.70 -19.61
CA VAL A 51 4.15 -44.51 -19.74
C VAL A 51 3.45 -44.20 -18.42
N ASP A 52 2.88 -45.20 -17.74
CA ASP A 52 2.21 -45.03 -16.45
C ASP A 52 3.19 -44.43 -15.42
N SER A 53 4.38 -45.01 -15.29
CA SER A 53 5.43 -44.46 -14.42
C SER A 53 5.86 -43.04 -14.82
N PHE A 54 5.91 -42.72 -16.11
CA PHE A 54 6.25 -41.38 -16.58
C PHE A 54 5.15 -40.36 -16.26
N VAL A 55 3.88 -40.73 -16.43
CA VAL A 55 2.72 -39.90 -16.06
C VAL A 55 2.69 -39.62 -14.56
N ASP A 56 3.05 -40.59 -13.71
CA ASP A 56 3.20 -40.39 -12.27
C ASP A 56 4.31 -39.38 -11.93
N ASN A 57 5.42 -39.41 -12.67
CA ASN A 57 6.49 -38.41 -12.49
C ASN A 57 6.04 -37.00 -12.92
N ILE A 58 5.21 -36.88 -13.96
CA ILE A 58 4.60 -35.60 -14.33
C ILE A 58 3.64 -35.14 -13.24
N HIS A 59 2.80 -36.02 -12.69
CA HIS A 59 1.89 -35.68 -11.58
C HIS A 59 2.65 -35.08 -10.39
N HIS A 60 3.71 -35.75 -9.92
CA HIS A 60 4.53 -35.22 -8.83
C HIS A 60 5.28 -33.94 -9.18
N PHE A 61 5.66 -33.75 -10.44
CA PHE A 61 6.26 -32.49 -10.90
C PHE A 61 5.25 -31.35 -10.85
N VAL A 62 4.03 -31.56 -11.36
CA VAL A 62 2.94 -30.57 -11.34
C VAL A 62 2.56 -30.21 -9.91
N GLU A 63 2.43 -31.20 -9.02
CA GLU A 63 2.16 -30.99 -7.59
C GLU A 63 3.25 -30.13 -6.91
N ALA A 64 4.52 -30.37 -7.25
CA ALA A 64 5.63 -29.56 -6.75
C ALA A 64 5.62 -28.12 -7.30
N LEU A 65 5.07 -27.89 -8.51
CA LEU A 65 4.88 -26.54 -9.06
C LEU A 65 3.76 -25.79 -8.33
N GLU A 66 2.65 -26.47 -8.04
CA GLU A 66 1.52 -25.88 -7.32
C GLU A 66 1.93 -25.44 -5.90
N LEU A 67 2.62 -26.30 -5.16
CA LEU A 67 3.07 -25.98 -3.80
C LEU A 67 4.09 -24.81 -3.76
N ASP A 68 4.99 -24.74 -4.74
CA ASP A 68 5.96 -23.64 -4.82
C ASP A 68 5.28 -22.30 -5.20
N ALA A 69 4.32 -22.35 -6.12
CA ALA A 69 3.51 -21.18 -6.49
C ALA A 69 2.70 -20.63 -5.30
N GLU A 70 2.17 -21.50 -4.44
CA GLU A 70 1.49 -21.09 -3.22
C GLU A 70 2.44 -20.49 -2.17
N ALA A 71 3.64 -21.06 -2.02
CA ALA A 71 4.64 -20.61 -1.06
C ALA A 71 5.17 -19.20 -1.37
N GLN A 72 5.49 -18.93 -2.63
CA GLN A 72 5.95 -17.60 -3.07
C GLN A 72 4.86 -16.53 -2.84
N ASN A 73 3.59 -16.89 -3.05
CA ASN A 73 2.46 -16.00 -2.81
C ASN A 73 2.29 -15.61 -1.33
N ARG A 74 2.72 -16.45 -0.38
CA ARG A 74 2.52 -16.20 1.05
C ARG A 74 3.43 -15.08 1.58
N GLN A 75 4.71 -15.07 1.19
CA GLN A 75 5.66 -14.05 1.63
C GLN A 75 5.31 -12.68 1.08
N LEU A 76 4.98 -12.60 -0.22
CA LEU A 76 4.54 -11.37 -0.87
C LEU A 76 3.28 -10.81 -0.20
N ARG A 77 2.32 -11.68 0.17
CA ARG A 77 1.09 -11.28 0.88
C ARG A 77 1.37 -10.66 2.25
N LEU A 78 2.30 -11.22 3.03
CA LEU A 78 2.66 -10.67 4.34
C LEU A 78 3.32 -9.29 4.19
N ILE A 79 4.25 -9.14 3.26
CA ILE A 79 4.90 -7.85 2.97
C ILE A 79 3.85 -6.82 2.54
N GLN A 80 2.91 -7.20 1.67
CA GLN A 80 1.82 -6.34 1.21
C GLN A 80 0.91 -5.89 2.37
N LEU A 81 0.55 -6.80 3.28
CA LEU A 81 -0.25 -6.45 4.46
C LEU A 81 0.49 -5.47 5.39
N VAL A 82 1.78 -5.72 5.63
CA VAL A 82 2.62 -4.82 6.45
C VAL A 82 2.74 -3.45 5.78
N ALA A 83 2.99 -3.41 4.47
CA ALA A 83 3.05 -2.17 3.71
C ALA A 83 1.73 -1.40 3.78
N LEU A 84 0.59 -2.07 3.63
CA LEU A 84 -0.74 -1.46 3.72
C LEU A 84 -1.00 -0.88 5.11
N MET A 85 -0.66 -1.64 6.16
CA MET A 85 -0.78 -1.17 7.55
C MET A 85 0.12 0.05 7.81
N LEU A 86 1.35 0.05 7.30
CA LEU A 86 2.27 1.17 7.41
C LEU A 86 1.74 2.41 6.68
N THR A 87 1.23 2.24 5.46
CA THR A 87 0.61 3.33 4.69
C THR A 87 -0.57 3.93 5.44
N LEU A 88 -1.45 3.09 5.98
CA LEU A 88 -2.59 3.56 6.77
C LEU A 88 -2.14 4.29 8.04
N PHE A 89 -1.14 3.74 8.73
CA PHE A 89 -0.56 4.36 9.92
C PHE A 89 0.00 5.75 9.61
N VAL A 90 0.82 5.88 8.56
CA VAL A 90 1.37 7.17 8.11
C VAL A 90 0.27 8.14 7.76
N ALA A 91 -0.76 7.70 7.01
CA ALA A 91 -1.89 8.56 6.65
C ALA A 91 -2.63 9.10 7.89
N LEU A 92 -2.89 8.25 8.88
CA LEU A 92 -3.55 8.66 10.13
C LEU A 92 -2.70 9.65 10.92
N VAL A 93 -1.38 9.39 11.03
CA VAL A 93 -0.44 10.30 11.69
C VAL A 93 -0.38 11.64 10.96
N SER A 94 -0.30 11.66 9.64
CA SER A 94 -0.29 12.88 8.83
C SER A 94 -1.58 13.69 8.98
N ILE A 95 -2.75 13.04 9.01
CA ILE A 95 -4.04 13.71 9.25
C ILE A 95 -4.05 14.33 10.65
N TYR A 96 -3.62 13.58 11.66
CA TYR A 96 -3.56 14.05 13.04
C TYR A 96 -2.63 15.26 13.20
N LEU A 97 -1.43 15.19 12.63
CA LEU A 97 -0.45 16.28 12.66
C LEU A 97 -0.97 17.51 11.92
N THR A 98 -1.50 17.35 10.71
CA THR A 98 -2.08 18.47 9.94
C THR A 98 -3.20 19.16 10.71
N LYS A 99 -4.08 18.39 11.37
CA LYS A 99 -5.16 18.96 12.18
C LYS A 99 -4.62 19.78 13.35
N ARG A 100 -3.61 19.25 14.06
CA ARG A 100 -3.07 19.86 15.27
C ARG A 100 -2.18 21.07 14.97
N THR A 101 -1.33 20.98 13.95
CA THR A 101 -0.29 21.98 13.65
C THR A 101 -0.77 23.05 12.67
N VAL A 102 -1.74 22.75 11.80
CA VAL A 102 -2.18 23.70 10.77
C VAL A 102 -3.63 24.14 10.97
N LEU A 103 -4.57 23.18 10.97
CA LEU A 103 -6.00 23.53 10.96
C LEU A 103 -6.49 24.16 12.25
N ASN A 104 -6.04 23.69 13.42
CA ASN A 104 -6.45 24.25 14.69
C ASN A 104 -5.92 25.68 14.90
N PRO A 105 -4.62 25.98 14.72
CA PRO A 105 -4.11 27.35 14.81
C PRO A 105 -4.76 28.32 13.83
N LEU A 106 -5.02 27.85 12.60
CA LEU A 106 -5.71 28.66 11.60
C LEU A 106 -7.13 29.03 12.03
N LYS A 107 -7.86 28.10 12.67
CA LYS A 107 -9.19 28.38 13.23
C LYS A 107 -9.11 29.37 14.38
N ASP A 108 -8.13 29.23 15.27
CA ASP A 108 -7.94 30.14 16.40
C ASP A 108 -7.63 31.56 15.91
N LEU A 109 -6.74 31.71 14.93
CA LEU A 109 -6.47 32.99 14.29
C LEU A 109 -7.71 33.58 13.62
N LEU A 110 -8.52 32.76 12.95
CA LEU A 110 -9.76 33.20 12.34
C LEU A 110 -10.78 33.70 13.39
N VAL A 111 -10.83 33.06 14.56
CA VAL A 111 -11.66 33.52 15.69
C VAL A 111 -11.16 34.87 16.20
N CYS A 112 -9.85 35.02 16.40
CA CYS A 112 -9.24 36.28 16.84
C CYS A 112 -9.50 37.41 15.84
N ALA A 113 -9.30 37.15 14.54
CA ALA A 113 -9.56 38.13 13.48
C ALA A 113 -11.04 38.55 13.42
N ARG A 114 -11.97 37.61 13.63
CA ARG A 114 -13.41 37.92 13.70
C ARG A 114 -13.77 38.75 14.93
N ALA A 115 -13.10 38.55 16.07
CA ALA A 115 -13.28 39.36 17.27
C ALA A 115 -12.77 40.79 17.04
N ALA A 116 -11.56 40.93 16.49
CA ALA A 116 -10.97 42.22 16.13
C ALA A 116 -11.85 43.01 15.15
N ARG A 117 -12.46 42.35 14.15
CA ARG A 117 -13.41 42.98 13.22
C ARG A 117 -14.64 43.59 13.91
N ARG A 118 -15.03 43.06 15.08
CA ARG A 118 -16.14 43.59 15.89
C ARG A 118 -15.68 44.65 16.92
N GLY A 119 -14.42 45.05 16.88
CA GLY A 119 -13.83 46.01 17.83
C GLY A 119 -13.38 45.38 19.15
N ASP A 120 -13.43 44.05 19.29
CA ASP A 120 -12.89 43.36 20.44
C ASP A 120 -11.43 42.98 20.20
N PHE A 121 -10.53 43.84 20.69
CA PHE A 121 -9.08 43.65 20.62
C PHE A 121 -8.50 43.00 21.87
N SER A 122 -9.33 42.43 22.76
CA SER A 122 -8.86 41.72 23.95
C SER A 122 -8.42 40.28 23.66
N VAL A 123 -8.99 39.66 22.61
CA VAL A 123 -8.70 38.29 22.20
C VAL A 123 -7.29 38.18 21.60
N ARG A 124 -6.57 37.12 21.96
CA ARG A 124 -5.19 36.84 21.53
C ARG A 124 -5.09 35.43 20.92
N SER A 125 -4.22 35.30 19.93
CA SER A 125 -3.79 33.98 19.45
C SER A 125 -2.94 33.32 20.54
N HIS A 126 -3.30 32.08 20.90
CA HIS A 126 -2.58 31.28 21.90
C HIS A 126 -1.64 30.27 21.25
N HIS A 127 -1.63 30.20 19.91
CA HIS A 127 -0.74 29.30 19.21
C HIS A 127 0.67 29.91 19.19
N SER A 128 1.57 29.30 19.96
CA SER A 128 3.00 29.60 19.95
C SER A 128 3.73 28.38 19.38
N SER A 129 4.28 28.56 18.18
CA SER A 129 5.06 27.58 17.43
C SER A 129 6.19 28.34 16.72
N GLU A 130 7.31 27.69 16.44
CA GLU A 130 8.42 28.31 15.70
C GLU A 130 8.17 28.33 14.18
N ASP A 131 6.99 27.87 13.74
CA ASP A 131 6.56 27.87 12.34
C ASP A 131 5.93 29.21 11.89
N GLU A 132 5.53 29.26 10.62
CA GLU A 132 4.94 30.45 10.01
C GLU A 132 3.60 30.86 10.66
N LEU A 133 2.84 29.91 11.22
CA LEU A 133 1.57 30.19 11.88
C LEU A 133 1.76 30.78 13.27
N GLY A 134 2.78 30.33 14.00
CA GLY A 134 3.19 30.95 15.26
C GLY A 134 3.64 32.39 15.06
N GLN A 135 4.53 32.64 14.09
CA GLN A 135 4.97 34.00 13.73
C GLN A 135 3.81 34.90 13.33
N LEU A 136 2.84 34.38 12.56
CA LEU A 136 1.64 35.11 12.19
C LEU A 136 0.76 35.42 13.41
N GLY A 137 0.65 34.49 14.37
CA GLY A 137 -0.08 34.71 15.61
C GLY A 137 0.54 35.77 16.49
N ASP A 138 1.88 35.80 16.59
CA ASP A 138 2.60 36.83 17.32
C ASP A 138 2.42 38.21 16.66
N ALA A 139 2.55 38.28 15.33
CA ALA A 139 2.29 39.52 14.59
C ALA A 139 0.85 40.03 14.78
N PHE A 140 -0.14 39.13 14.77
CA PHE A 140 -1.53 39.48 15.06
C PHE A 140 -1.70 40.02 16.48
N ASN A 141 -1.07 39.39 17.47
CA ASN A 141 -1.13 39.81 18.87
C ASN A 141 -0.56 41.21 19.09
N VAL A 142 0.56 41.54 18.43
CA VAL A 142 1.15 42.89 18.46
C VAL A 142 0.18 43.91 17.86
N MET A 143 -0.36 43.65 16.67
CA MET A 143 -1.34 44.53 16.03
C MET A 143 -2.56 44.77 16.93
N ALA A 144 -3.13 43.71 17.51
CA ALA A 144 -4.30 43.82 18.39
C ALA A 144 -3.98 44.59 19.69
N ALA A 145 -2.77 44.47 20.23
CA ALA A 145 -2.34 45.26 21.38
C ALA A 145 -2.23 46.75 21.05
N ASP A 146 -1.71 47.10 19.88
CA ASP A 146 -1.60 48.49 19.44
C ASP A 146 -2.98 49.11 19.18
N LEU A 147 -3.92 48.39 18.55
CA LEU A 147 -5.29 48.86 18.40
C LEU A 147 -6.00 49.07 19.75
N SER A 148 -5.83 48.17 20.73
CA SER A 148 -6.40 48.35 22.07
C SER A 148 -5.93 49.65 22.71
N LYS A 149 -4.62 49.93 22.66
CA LYS A 149 -4.03 51.18 23.20
C LYS A 149 -4.57 52.43 22.49
N LEU A 150 -4.73 52.37 21.17
CA LEU A 150 -5.28 53.49 20.38
C LEU A 150 -6.72 53.80 20.80
N TYR A 151 -7.55 52.78 20.98
CA TYR A 151 -8.94 52.94 21.43
C TYR A 151 -9.04 53.46 22.87
N GLU A 152 -8.25 52.91 23.80
CA GLU A 152 -8.19 53.39 25.18
C GLU A 152 -7.76 54.86 25.28
N GLY A 153 -6.75 55.25 24.49
CA GLY A 153 -6.28 56.63 24.42
C GLY A 153 -7.31 57.60 23.80
N LEU A 154 -8.08 57.13 22.82
CA LEU A 154 -9.15 57.91 22.22
C LEU A 154 -10.30 58.16 23.22
N GLU A 155 -10.72 57.12 23.95
CA GLU A 155 -11.75 57.27 24.98
C GLU A 155 -11.33 58.23 26.10
N ALA A 156 -10.06 58.17 26.53
CA ALA A 156 -9.54 59.09 27.54
C ALA A 156 -9.66 60.55 27.10
N ARG A 157 -9.34 60.85 25.83
CA ARG A 157 -9.47 62.18 25.24
C ARG A 157 -10.92 62.62 25.06
N VAL A 158 -11.82 61.70 24.71
CA VAL A 158 -13.25 61.99 24.64
C VAL A 158 -13.78 62.37 26.03
N ARG A 159 -13.46 61.59 27.05
CA ARG A 159 -13.84 61.88 28.45
C ARG A 159 -13.33 63.23 28.93
N GLU A 160 -12.07 63.56 28.62
CA GLU A 160 -11.47 64.85 28.98
C GLU A 160 -12.19 66.03 28.33
N LYS A 161 -12.55 65.93 27.03
CA LYS A 161 -13.31 66.99 26.35
C LYS A 161 -14.72 67.14 26.92
N THR A 162 -15.41 66.05 27.23
CA THR A 162 -16.77 66.12 27.81
C THR A 162 -16.75 66.79 29.19
N LEU A 163 -15.79 66.43 30.04
CA LEU A 163 -15.63 67.05 31.36
C LEU A 163 -15.30 68.56 31.29
N ASN A 164 -14.50 68.97 30.30
CA ASN A 164 -14.17 70.38 30.11
C ASN A 164 -15.37 71.19 29.59
N LEU A 165 -16.24 70.60 28.76
CA LEU A 165 -17.46 71.26 28.30
C LEU A 165 -18.51 71.37 29.42
N GLU A 166 -18.60 70.41 30.33
CA GLU A 166 -19.47 70.49 31.51
C GLU A 166 -18.97 71.49 32.55
N ARG A 167 -17.66 71.73 32.65
CA ARG A 167 -17.09 72.77 33.53
C ARG A 167 -17.16 74.19 32.96
N SER A 168 -17.36 74.32 31.65
CA SER A 168 -17.36 75.61 30.93
C SER A 168 -18.77 76.13 30.61
N ASN A 169 -19.82 75.50 31.17
CA ASN A 169 -21.23 75.90 31.09
C ASN A 169 -21.73 76.21 32.50
#